data_AF-H5WTD8-F1
#
_entry.id   AF-H5WTD8-F1
#
_cell.length_a   1.000
_cell.length_b   1.000
_cell.length_c   1.000
_cell.angle_alpha   90.00
_cell.angle_beta   90.00
_cell.angle_gamma   90.00
#
_symmetry.space_group_name_H-M   'P 1'
#
loop_
_entity.id
_entity.type
_entity.pdbx_description
1 polymer ?
#
loop_
_entity_poly.entity_id
_entity_poly.type
_entity_poly.pdbx_seq_one_letter_code
_entity_poly.pdbx_strand_id
1 'polypeptide(L)'
;MFGAYEELVPQISVGEVGTLFVGSHGGGRRLENALDALRTVFVGSSSNDANSTPTDIQEPIFANLQLLRASAEFQAAKSNVRLVTPSSSFADESIINSQEAMAYRYALLELLPFAVVANSEALNQMLYGAYPTRLSLHNTTTGTGSLTEQWLRDRAAMAETLFVANSRSLPIYYDPTSQTNWTYEDLSTEE
;
A
#
# COMPACT_ATOMS: atom_id res chain seq x y z
N MET A 1 -11.64 9.25 -10.41
CA MET A 1 -10.91 8.24 -9.62
C MET A 1 -10.45 7.08 -10.51
N PHE A 2 -11.34 6.33 -11.17
CA PHE A 2 -10.96 5.31 -12.19
C PHE A 2 -9.91 5.80 -13.20
N GLY A 3 -10.14 6.98 -13.81
CA GLY A 3 -9.19 7.53 -14.80
C GLY A 3 -7.77 7.82 -14.27
N ALA A 4 -7.55 7.93 -12.95
CA ALA A 4 -6.19 8.03 -12.42
C ALA A 4 -5.49 6.67 -12.39
N TYR A 5 -6.22 5.59 -12.10
CA TYR A 5 -5.70 4.22 -12.20
C TYR A 5 -5.41 3.85 -13.65
N GLU A 6 -6.29 4.24 -14.58
CA GLU A 6 -6.11 4.02 -16.02
C GLU A 6 -4.90 4.78 -16.60
N GLU A 7 -4.62 5.98 -16.10
CA GLU A 7 -3.40 6.73 -16.47
C GLU A 7 -2.12 6.04 -16.00
N LEU A 8 -2.15 5.38 -14.83
CA LEU A 8 -1.00 4.65 -14.29
C LEU A 8 -0.81 3.30 -14.97
N VAL A 9 -1.90 2.55 -15.15
CA VAL A 9 -1.93 1.21 -15.72
C VAL A 9 -2.94 1.20 -16.88
N PRO A 10 -2.49 1.48 -18.12
CA PRO A 10 -3.36 1.43 -19.29
C PRO A 10 -4.03 0.06 -19.41
N GLN A 11 -5.30 0.06 -19.81
CA GLN A 11 -6.12 -1.15 -19.95
C GLN A 11 -6.46 -1.87 -18.64
N ILE A 12 -6.21 -1.26 -17.47
CA ILE A 12 -6.74 -1.78 -16.21
C ILE A 12 -8.27 -1.88 -16.28
N SER A 13 -8.81 -3.04 -15.95
CA SER A 13 -10.24 -3.28 -16.04
C SER A 13 -10.98 -2.59 -14.90
N VAL A 14 -12.27 -2.32 -15.12
CA VAL A 14 -13.17 -1.83 -14.05
C VAL A 14 -13.22 -2.82 -12.87
N GLY A 15 -13.10 -4.13 -13.14
CA GLY A 15 -13.05 -5.16 -12.10
C GLY A 15 -11.79 -5.09 -11.24
N GLU A 16 -10.63 -4.86 -11.85
CA GLU A 16 -9.36 -4.68 -11.13
C GLU A 16 -9.37 -3.40 -10.29
N VAL A 17 -9.81 -2.27 -10.85
CA VAL A 17 -9.95 -1.03 -10.09
C VAL A 17 -10.97 -1.18 -8.97
N GLY A 18 -12.08 -1.87 -9.21
CA GLY A 18 -13.05 -2.23 -8.18
C GLY A 18 -12.41 -3.01 -7.05
N THR A 19 -11.59 -4.01 -7.37
CA THR A 19 -10.86 -4.83 -6.39
C THR A 19 -9.92 -3.97 -5.54
N LEU A 20 -9.19 -3.03 -6.15
CA LEU A 20 -8.33 -2.09 -5.43
C LEU A 20 -9.13 -1.17 -4.50
N PHE A 21 -10.28 -0.65 -4.93
CA PHE A 21 -11.13 0.21 -4.10
C PHE A 21 -11.72 -0.54 -2.92
N VAL A 22 -12.15 -1.78 -3.16
CA VAL A 22 -12.68 -2.59 -2.07
C VAL A 22 -11.55 -2.94 -1.11
N GLY A 23 -10.35 -3.29 -1.58
CA GLY A 23 -9.17 -3.50 -0.74
C GLY A 23 -8.80 -2.30 0.15
N SER A 24 -9.03 -1.07 -0.32
CA SER A 24 -8.83 0.18 0.44
C SER A 24 -9.91 0.48 1.49
N HIS A 25 -10.85 -0.42 1.73
CA HIS A 25 -11.95 -0.15 2.65
C HIS A 25 -11.52 0.15 4.09
N GLY A 26 -12.28 1.04 4.72
CA GLY A 26 -12.24 1.31 6.15
C GLY A 26 -13.51 2.06 6.54
N GLY A 27 -14.60 1.32 6.79
CA GLY A 27 -15.91 1.92 7.06
C GLY A 27 -16.56 2.59 5.84
N GLY A 28 -17.21 3.73 6.03
CA GLY A 28 -17.91 4.50 4.97
C GLY A 28 -17.00 5.23 3.96
N ARG A 29 -15.67 5.17 4.14
CA ARG A 29 -14.67 5.99 3.42
C ARG A 29 -14.06 5.29 2.20
N ARG A 30 -14.89 4.89 1.24
CA ARG A 30 -14.43 4.01 0.14
C ARG A 30 -13.52 4.74 -0.85
N LEU A 31 -13.90 5.97 -1.24
CA LEU A 31 -13.21 6.71 -2.30
C LEU A 31 -12.03 7.51 -1.75
N GLU A 32 -12.18 8.03 -0.55
CA GLU A 32 -11.18 8.81 0.19
C GLU A 32 -9.99 7.92 0.51
N ASN A 33 -10.21 6.73 1.06
CA ASN A 33 -9.12 5.81 1.39
C ASN A 33 -8.40 5.30 0.13
N ALA A 34 -9.12 5.03 -0.97
CA ALA A 34 -8.49 4.62 -2.22
C ALA A 34 -7.64 5.75 -2.83
N LEU A 35 -8.13 6.99 -2.77
CA LEU A 35 -7.37 8.16 -3.19
C LEU A 35 -6.16 8.39 -2.28
N ASP A 36 -6.33 8.31 -0.97
CA ASP A 36 -5.28 8.52 0.01
C ASP A 36 -4.23 7.40 -0.05
N ALA A 37 -4.61 6.16 -0.38
CA ALA A 37 -3.67 5.08 -0.65
C ALA A 37 -2.76 5.38 -1.85
N LEU A 38 -3.33 5.87 -2.96
CA LEU A 38 -2.53 6.35 -4.09
C LEU A 38 -1.64 7.52 -3.69
N ARG A 39 -2.21 8.54 -3.03
CA ARG A 39 -1.48 9.74 -2.61
C ARG A 39 -0.33 9.39 -1.70
N THR A 40 -0.48 8.43 -0.79
CA THR A 40 0.62 7.98 0.08
C THR A 40 1.85 7.59 -0.72
N VAL A 41 1.69 6.87 -1.84
CA VAL A 41 2.82 6.51 -2.71
C VAL A 41 3.44 7.71 -3.42
N PHE A 42 2.62 8.59 -3.99
CA PHE A 42 3.10 9.63 -4.91
C PHE A 42 3.44 10.97 -4.23
N VAL A 43 2.91 11.24 -3.04
CA VAL A 43 3.19 12.47 -2.28
C VAL A 43 3.79 12.21 -0.89
N GLY A 44 3.84 10.95 -0.46
CA GLY A 44 4.34 10.52 0.86
C GLY A 44 3.29 10.58 1.97
N SER A 45 3.38 9.67 2.94
CA SER A 45 2.45 9.55 4.07
C SER A 45 2.34 10.83 4.88
N SER A 46 3.45 11.48 5.25
CA SER A 46 3.40 12.73 6.04
C SER A 46 2.63 13.86 5.34
N SER A 47 2.83 14.04 4.04
CA SER A 47 2.12 15.06 3.24
C SER A 47 0.64 14.72 3.09
N ASN A 48 0.36 13.42 2.94
CA ASN A 48 -0.99 12.91 2.80
C ASN A 48 -1.77 13.00 4.11
N ASP A 49 -1.18 12.67 5.26
CA ASP A 49 -1.80 12.76 6.58
C ASP A 49 -2.18 14.21 6.93
N ALA A 50 -1.27 15.15 6.63
CA ALA A 50 -1.52 16.59 6.81
C ALA A 50 -2.69 17.09 5.96
N ASN A 51 -3.02 16.41 4.86
CA ASN A 51 -4.06 16.78 3.91
C ASN A 51 -4.95 15.58 3.56
N SER A 52 -5.31 14.77 4.56
CA SER A 52 -6.11 13.56 4.34
C SER A 52 -7.45 13.93 3.72
N THR A 53 -7.97 13.08 2.84
CA THR A 53 -9.21 13.39 2.12
C THR A 53 -10.40 13.30 3.08
N PRO A 54 -11.08 14.41 3.45
CA PRO A 54 -12.17 14.41 4.42
C PRO A 54 -13.35 13.56 3.95
N THR A 55 -14.09 13.01 4.90
CA THR A 55 -15.40 12.39 4.62
C THR A 55 -16.44 13.46 4.39
N ASP A 56 -17.50 13.11 3.65
CA ASP A 56 -18.75 13.89 3.56
C ASP A 56 -18.66 15.22 2.79
N ILE A 57 -17.49 15.55 2.20
CA ILE A 57 -17.31 16.74 1.35
C ILE A 57 -16.69 16.30 0.02
N GLN A 58 -17.38 16.60 -1.08
CA GLN A 58 -16.97 16.16 -2.42
C GLN A 58 -15.81 16.99 -3.00
N GLU A 59 -15.74 18.29 -2.69
CA GLU A 59 -14.73 19.20 -3.23
C GLU A 59 -13.28 18.78 -2.90
N PRO A 60 -12.93 18.38 -1.66
CA PRO A 60 -11.60 17.88 -1.33
C PRO A 60 -11.17 16.65 -2.12
N ILE A 61 -12.08 15.71 -2.42
CA ILE A 61 -11.76 14.52 -3.24
C ILE A 61 -11.26 14.97 -4.62
N PHE A 62 -11.96 15.92 -5.25
CA PHE A 62 -11.57 16.44 -6.55
C PHE A 62 -10.27 17.25 -6.49
N ALA A 63 -10.11 18.09 -5.46
CA ALA A 63 -8.88 18.87 -5.26
C ALA A 63 -7.66 17.96 -5.07
N ASN A 64 -7.75 16.97 -4.17
CA ASN A 64 -6.67 16.02 -3.91
C ASN A 64 -6.36 15.14 -5.11
N LEU A 65 -7.37 14.75 -5.91
CA LEU A 65 -7.16 14.03 -7.16
C LEU A 65 -6.44 14.89 -8.21
N GLN A 66 -6.76 16.19 -8.30
CA GLN A 66 -6.05 17.11 -9.19
C GLN A 66 -4.61 17.32 -8.75
N LEU A 67 -4.36 17.52 -7.45
CA LEU A 67 -3.02 17.65 -6.88
C LEU A 67 -2.19 16.40 -7.12
N LEU A 68 -2.76 15.21 -6.90
CA LEU A 68 -2.13 13.93 -7.21
C LEU A 68 -1.74 13.87 -8.69
N ARG A 69 -2.69 14.13 -9.58
CA ARG A 69 -2.43 14.10 -11.03
C ARG A 69 -1.39 15.14 -11.45
N ALA A 70 -1.27 16.27 -10.75
CA ALA A 70 -0.29 17.30 -11.06
C ALA A 70 1.12 16.99 -10.51
N SER A 71 1.29 15.99 -9.65
CA SER A 71 2.59 15.67 -9.06
C SER A 71 3.57 15.12 -10.11
N ALA A 72 4.86 15.42 -9.92
CA ALA A 72 5.90 14.98 -10.84
C ALA A 72 6.02 13.45 -10.86
N GLU A 73 5.92 12.84 -9.68
CA GLU A 73 5.97 11.40 -9.43
C GLU A 73 4.83 10.68 -10.15
N PHE A 74 3.60 11.20 -10.05
CA PHE A 74 2.45 10.61 -10.73
C PHE A 74 2.59 10.71 -12.24
N GLN A 75 3.03 11.87 -12.76
CA GLN A 75 3.24 12.07 -14.19
C GLN A 75 4.34 11.16 -14.75
N ALA A 76 5.44 10.96 -14.01
CA ALA A 76 6.50 10.03 -14.40
C ALA A 76 6.04 8.56 -14.39
N ALA A 77 5.14 8.21 -13.47
CA ALA A 77 4.63 6.85 -13.29
C ALA A 77 3.59 6.42 -14.32
N LYS A 78 3.00 7.34 -15.09
CA LYS A 78 1.99 7.03 -16.11
C LYS A 78 2.48 5.97 -17.09
N SER A 79 1.70 4.90 -17.23
CA SER A 79 2.02 3.74 -18.08
C SER A 79 3.34 3.02 -17.75
N ASN A 80 4.00 3.37 -16.65
CA ASN A 80 5.33 2.88 -16.27
C ASN A 80 5.33 2.11 -14.94
N VAL A 81 4.14 1.81 -14.41
CA VAL A 81 3.98 1.08 -13.16
C VAL A 81 3.00 -0.08 -13.34
N ARG A 82 3.08 -1.04 -12.43
CA ARG A 82 2.02 -2.03 -12.18
C ARG A 82 1.53 -1.89 -10.75
N LEU A 83 0.27 -2.23 -10.54
CA LEU A 83 -0.34 -2.31 -9.21
C LEU A 83 -0.43 -3.77 -8.81
N VAL A 84 0.15 -4.11 -7.66
CA VAL A 84 0.18 -5.49 -7.15
C VAL A 84 -0.56 -5.53 -5.82
N THR A 85 -1.61 -6.34 -5.70
CA THR A 85 -2.35 -6.51 -4.45
C THR A 85 -1.66 -7.49 -3.50
N PRO A 86 -1.84 -7.34 -2.17
CA PRO A 86 -1.38 -8.32 -1.20
C PRO A 86 -1.81 -9.75 -1.56
N SER A 87 -0.88 -10.68 -1.42
CA SER A 87 -1.05 -12.11 -1.62
C SER A 87 0.06 -12.86 -0.88
N SER A 88 0.02 -14.20 -0.87
CA SER A 88 1.05 -15.00 -0.21
C SER A 88 2.48 -14.73 -0.72
N SER A 89 2.67 -14.26 -1.96
CA SER A 89 4.01 -13.96 -2.50
C SER A 89 4.54 -12.58 -2.11
N PHE A 90 3.72 -11.71 -1.48
CA PHE A 90 4.11 -10.34 -1.16
C PHE A 90 5.26 -10.28 -0.15
N ALA A 91 5.28 -11.23 0.79
CA ALA A 91 6.36 -11.38 1.75
C ALA A 91 7.68 -11.72 1.03
N ASP A 92 7.64 -12.73 0.16
CA ASP A 92 8.82 -13.21 -0.56
C ASP A 92 9.40 -12.13 -1.49
N GLU A 93 8.54 -11.35 -2.16
CA GLU A 93 8.99 -10.21 -2.97
C GLU A 93 9.63 -9.10 -2.11
N SER A 94 9.12 -8.87 -0.90
CA SER A 94 9.61 -7.81 -0.02
C SER A 94 10.99 -8.09 0.59
N ILE A 95 11.40 -9.35 0.71
CA ILE A 95 12.69 -9.75 1.31
C ILE A 95 13.84 -9.79 0.30
N ILE A 96 13.54 -9.72 -1.01
CA ILE A 96 14.55 -9.70 -2.06
C ILE A 96 15.32 -8.38 -2.01
N ASN A 97 16.65 -8.41 -1.98
CA ASN A 97 17.45 -7.18 -2.03
C ASN A 97 17.51 -6.57 -3.44
N SER A 98 16.39 -6.03 -3.91
CA SER A 98 16.24 -5.33 -5.19
C SER A 98 15.52 -4.00 -5.00
N GLN A 99 15.56 -3.16 -6.03
CA GLN A 99 14.82 -1.90 -6.03
C GLN A 99 13.32 -2.09 -6.20
N GLU A 100 12.88 -3.09 -6.96
CA GLU A 100 11.46 -3.43 -7.07
C GLU A 100 10.89 -3.84 -5.70
N ALA A 101 11.68 -4.55 -4.88
CA ALA A 101 11.29 -4.94 -3.53
C ALA A 101 10.97 -3.74 -2.61
N MET A 102 11.50 -2.54 -2.91
CA MET A 102 11.19 -1.33 -2.14
C MET A 102 9.71 -0.96 -2.24
N ALA A 103 9.06 -1.22 -3.37
CA ALA A 103 7.62 -0.97 -3.54
C ALA A 103 6.79 -1.86 -2.60
N TYR A 104 7.16 -3.13 -2.48
CA TYR A 104 6.49 -4.07 -1.57
C TYR A 104 6.73 -3.69 -0.11
N ARG A 105 7.98 -3.37 0.27
CA ARG A 105 8.29 -2.89 1.63
C ARG A 105 7.54 -1.63 1.98
N TYR A 106 7.42 -0.69 1.05
CA TYR A 106 6.69 0.56 1.27
C TYR A 106 5.20 0.30 1.48
N ALA A 107 4.59 -0.56 0.65
CA ALA A 107 3.21 -0.96 0.83
C ALA A 107 2.97 -1.66 2.17
N LEU A 108 3.88 -2.52 2.63
CA LEU A 108 3.79 -3.18 3.94
C LEU A 108 3.98 -2.19 5.10
N LEU A 109 4.94 -1.28 4.99
CA LEU A 109 5.21 -0.24 5.98
C LEU A 109 3.99 0.63 6.23
N GLU A 110 3.37 1.11 5.16
CA GLU A 110 2.23 2.02 5.20
C GLU A 110 0.86 1.29 5.18
N LEU A 111 0.84 -0.06 5.20
CA LEU A 111 -0.37 -0.90 5.06
C LEU A 111 -1.26 -0.52 3.86
N LEU A 112 -0.62 -0.29 2.72
CA LEU A 112 -1.34 0.02 1.50
C LEU A 112 -2.00 -1.25 0.94
N PRO A 113 -3.18 -1.12 0.31
CA PRO A 113 -3.90 -2.23 -0.29
C PRO A 113 -3.29 -2.72 -1.61
N PHE A 114 -2.18 -2.12 -2.04
CA PHE A 114 -1.38 -2.51 -3.20
C PHE A 114 0.02 -1.90 -3.12
N ALA A 115 0.98 -2.52 -3.80
CA ALA A 115 2.27 -1.94 -4.14
C ALA A 115 2.23 -1.32 -5.54
N VAL A 116 2.92 -0.19 -5.71
CA VAL A 116 3.13 0.45 -7.01
C VAL A 116 4.54 0.11 -7.48
N VAL A 117 4.69 -0.90 -8.33
CA VAL A 117 6.01 -1.35 -8.77
C VAL A 117 6.36 -0.68 -10.09
N ALA A 118 7.42 0.10 -10.10
CA ALA A 118 7.89 0.77 -11.30
C ALA A 118 8.67 -0.17 -12.22
N ASN A 119 8.57 0.07 -13.53
CA ASN A 119 9.28 -0.69 -14.57
C ASN A 119 10.75 -0.29 -14.75
N SER A 120 11.26 0.68 -13.97
CA SER A 120 12.63 1.17 -14.06
C SER A 120 13.19 1.57 -12.71
N GLU A 121 14.51 1.44 -12.58
CA GLU A 121 15.29 1.85 -11.41
C GLU A 121 15.14 3.34 -11.11
N ALA A 122 15.23 4.20 -12.12
CA ALA A 122 15.10 5.64 -11.95
C ALA A 122 13.73 6.05 -11.35
N LEU A 123 12.65 5.40 -11.79
CA LEU A 123 11.31 5.68 -11.27
C LEU A 123 11.11 5.07 -9.87
N ASN A 124 11.65 3.87 -9.59
CA ASN A 124 11.65 3.34 -8.22
C ASN A 124 12.42 4.26 -7.25
N GLN A 125 13.57 4.79 -7.67
CA GLN A 125 14.34 5.74 -6.87
C GLN A 125 13.57 7.06 -6.67
N MET A 126 12.84 7.53 -7.68
CA MET A 126 11.97 8.70 -7.54
C MET A 126 10.86 8.49 -6.50
N LEU A 127 10.21 7.33 -6.52
CA LEU A 127 9.09 7.02 -5.61
C LEU A 127 9.54 6.68 -4.18
N TYR A 128 10.62 5.91 -4.04
CA TYR A 128 11.00 5.29 -2.76
C TYR A 128 12.37 5.71 -2.22
N GLY A 129 13.15 6.42 -3.03
CA GLY A 129 14.53 6.82 -2.69
C GLY A 129 14.65 7.80 -1.53
N ALA A 130 13.55 8.45 -1.13
CA ALA A 130 13.47 9.29 0.06
C ALA A 130 13.42 8.48 1.39
N TYR A 131 13.24 7.15 1.32
CA TYR A 131 13.06 6.29 2.49
C TYR A 131 14.15 5.20 2.65
N PRO A 132 15.44 5.46 2.38
CA PRO A 132 16.46 4.42 2.28
C PRO A 132 16.63 3.63 3.58
N THR A 133 16.55 4.29 4.74
CA THR A 133 16.66 3.64 6.05
C THR A 133 15.37 2.91 6.44
N ARG A 134 14.20 3.50 6.16
CA ARG A 134 12.90 2.91 6.53
C ARG A 134 12.56 1.67 5.69
N LEU A 135 13.11 1.58 4.46
CA LEU A 135 12.87 0.47 3.53
C LEU A 135 14.07 -0.48 3.37
N SER A 136 15.14 -0.29 4.14
CA SER A 136 16.28 -1.22 4.10
C SER A 136 16.01 -2.44 4.96
N LEU A 137 16.42 -3.60 4.42
CA LEU A 137 16.46 -4.83 5.17
C LEU A 137 17.46 -4.70 6.32
N HIS A 138 17.07 -5.21 7.48
CA HIS A 138 17.92 -5.26 8.64
C HIS A 138 19.11 -6.20 8.37
N ASN A 139 20.32 -5.67 8.55
CA ASN A 139 21.56 -6.42 8.48
C ASN A 139 22.08 -6.62 9.90
N THR A 140 22.02 -7.86 10.38
CA THR A 140 22.45 -8.23 11.75
C THR A 140 23.96 -8.07 11.97
N THR A 141 24.77 -8.09 10.90
CA THR A 141 26.23 -7.92 11.01
C THR A 141 26.61 -6.47 11.25
N THR A 142 25.95 -5.54 10.57
CA THR A 142 26.27 -4.10 10.63
C THR A 142 25.35 -3.33 11.58
N GLY A 143 24.24 -3.93 12.02
CA GLY A 143 23.19 -3.27 12.80
C GLY A 143 22.44 -2.19 12.01
N THR A 144 22.56 -2.18 10.68
CA THR A 144 21.95 -1.18 9.80
C THR A 144 20.68 -1.72 9.16
N GLY A 145 19.77 -0.83 8.78
CA GLY A 145 18.49 -1.20 8.17
C GLY A 145 17.42 -1.52 9.21
N SER A 146 16.17 -1.29 8.84
CA SER A 146 15.06 -1.22 9.80
C SER A 146 14.12 -2.43 9.74
N LEU A 147 14.02 -3.10 8.59
CA LEU A 147 12.99 -4.11 8.35
C LEU A 147 13.59 -5.52 8.44
N THR A 148 13.27 -6.27 9.49
CA THR A 148 13.62 -7.68 9.58
C THR A 148 12.75 -8.52 8.65
N GLU A 149 13.26 -9.66 8.20
CA GLU A 149 12.46 -10.63 7.42
C GLU A 149 11.18 -11.07 8.16
N GLN A 150 11.28 -11.37 9.47
CA GLN A 150 10.12 -11.76 10.27
C GLN A 150 9.03 -10.68 10.24
N TRP A 151 9.38 -9.44 10.59
CA TRP A 151 8.45 -8.31 10.51
C TRP A 151 7.80 -8.15 9.12
N LEU A 152 8.53 -8.38 8.03
CA LEU A 152 7.99 -8.32 6.68
C LEU A 152 6.97 -9.42 6.40
N ARG A 153 7.24 -10.65 6.86
CA ARG A 153 6.30 -11.79 6.76
C ARG A 153 5.03 -11.53 7.54
N ASP A 154 5.15 -11.04 8.77
CA ASP A 154 4.00 -10.73 9.62
C ASP A 154 3.15 -9.62 9.03
N ARG A 155 3.82 -8.57 8.55
CA ARG A 155 3.16 -7.43 7.94
C ARG A 155 2.46 -7.79 6.63
N ALA A 156 3.03 -8.70 5.84
CA ALA A 156 2.40 -9.21 4.62
C ALA A 156 1.13 -10.03 4.93
N ALA A 157 1.19 -10.91 5.93
CA ALA A 157 0.03 -11.67 6.36
C ALA A 157 -1.09 -10.77 6.90
N MET A 158 -0.74 -9.73 7.66
CA MET A 158 -1.69 -8.70 8.11
C MET A 158 -2.31 -7.95 6.92
N ALA A 159 -1.50 -7.51 5.95
CA ALA A 159 -1.96 -6.79 4.77
C ALA A 159 -2.92 -7.64 3.91
N GLU A 160 -2.60 -8.92 3.70
CA GLU A 160 -3.47 -9.88 3.01
C GLU A 160 -4.79 -10.08 3.76
N THR A 161 -4.74 -10.28 5.08
CA THR A 161 -5.94 -10.45 5.91
C THR A 161 -6.84 -9.23 5.84
N LEU A 162 -6.27 -8.03 5.95
CA LEU A 162 -6.99 -6.76 5.85
C LEU A 162 -7.62 -6.61 4.46
N PHE A 163 -6.87 -6.89 3.40
CA PHE A 163 -7.35 -6.84 2.03
C PHE A 163 -8.54 -7.78 1.80
N VAL A 164 -8.47 -9.02 2.31
CA VAL A 164 -9.57 -10.00 2.23
C VAL A 164 -10.79 -9.55 3.03
N ALA A 165 -10.61 -9.10 4.28
CA ALA A 165 -11.71 -8.63 5.12
C ALA A 165 -12.46 -7.47 4.45
N ASN A 166 -11.70 -6.52 3.91
CA ASN A 166 -12.20 -5.39 3.14
C ASN A 166 -12.93 -5.84 1.87
N SER A 167 -12.33 -6.73 1.07
CA SER A 167 -12.93 -7.29 -0.17
C SER A 167 -14.29 -7.94 0.04
N ARG A 168 -14.49 -8.57 1.20
CA ARG A 168 -15.72 -9.29 1.54
C ARG A 168 -16.73 -8.43 2.31
N SER A 169 -16.42 -7.15 2.56
CA SER A 169 -17.21 -6.27 3.44
C SER A 169 -17.52 -6.92 4.79
N LEU A 170 -16.62 -7.77 5.28
CA LEU A 170 -16.78 -8.42 6.57
C LEU A 170 -16.44 -7.37 7.63
N PRO A 171 -17.31 -7.12 8.62
CA PRO A 171 -16.88 -6.37 9.78
C PRO A 171 -15.69 -7.11 10.39
N ILE A 172 -14.57 -6.41 10.58
CA ILE A 172 -13.51 -6.87 11.49
C ILE A 172 -14.14 -6.77 12.89
N TYR A 173 -14.90 -7.80 13.26
CA TYR A 173 -15.62 -7.86 14.52
C TYR A 173 -14.62 -8.32 15.57
N TYR A 174 -14.26 -7.40 16.48
CA TYR A 174 -13.62 -7.76 17.74
C TYR A 174 -14.74 -7.92 18.77
N ASP A 175 -15.11 -9.17 19.05
CA ASP A 175 -15.93 -9.51 20.21
C ASP A 175 -15.03 -10.23 21.22
N PRO A 176 -14.74 -9.60 22.37
CA PRO A 176 -13.82 -10.15 23.37
C PRO A 176 -14.26 -11.51 23.96
N THR A 177 -15.47 -11.98 23.63
CA THR A 177 -16.04 -13.27 24.04
C THR A 177 -16.22 -14.28 22.89
N SER A 178 -15.97 -13.87 21.64
CA SER A 178 -16.12 -14.69 20.43
C SER A 178 -14.83 -15.45 20.08
N GLN A 179 -14.95 -16.75 19.81
CA GLN A 179 -13.85 -17.58 19.25
C GLN A 179 -13.58 -17.30 17.76
N THR A 180 -14.36 -16.42 17.13
CA THR A 180 -14.33 -16.12 15.69
C THR A 180 -13.73 -14.75 15.36
N ASN A 181 -13.06 -14.11 16.32
CA ASN A 181 -12.31 -12.90 16.05
C ASN A 181 -11.21 -13.17 15.04
N TRP A 182 -11.07 -12.30 14.06
CA TRP A 182 -9.94 -12.33 13.13
C TRP A 182 -8.75 -11.72 13.86
N THR A 183 -7.96 -12.56 14.53
CA THR A 183 -6.69 -12.17 15.15
C THR A 183 -5.55 -12.73 14.31
N TYR A 184 -4.68 -11.84 13.82
CA TYR A 184 -3.36 -12.26 13.41
C TYR A 184 -2.51 -12.34 14.68
N GLU A 185 -2.13 -13.56 15.05
CA GLU A 185 -1.27 -13.82 16.18
C GLU A 185 0.06 -14.33 15.61
N ASP A 186 1.12 -13.58 15.89
CA ASP A 186 2.49 -13.96 15.55
C ASP A 186 2.83 -15.22 16.36
N LEU A 187 2.97 -16.34 15.67
CA LEU A 187 3.52 -17.55 16.27
C LEU A 187 5.03 -17.36 16.32
N SER A 188 5.52 -16.77 17.41
CA SER A 188 6.94 -16.80 17.70
C SER A 188 7.39 -18.25 17.68
N THR A 189 8.15 -18.65 16.67
CA THR A 189 8.96 -19.86 16.76
C THR A 189 10.02 -19.57 17.80
N GLU A 190 9.75 -19.98 19.04
CA GLU A 190 10.79 -20.13 20.06
C GLU A 190 11.92 -20.98 19.45
N GLU A 191 13.14 -20.43 19.50
CA GLU A 191 14.38 -21.14 19.17
C GLU A 191 14.60 -22.38 20.05
#